data_AF-A0A6J7IAJ7-F1
#
_entry.id   AF-A0A6J7IAJ7-F1
#
_cell.length_a   1.000
_cell.length_b   1.000
_cell.length_c   1.000
_cell.angle_alpha   90.00
_cell.angle_beta   90.00
_cell.angle_gamma   90.00
#
_symmetry.space_group_name_H-M   'P 1'
#
loop_
_entity.id
_entity.type
_entity.pdbx_description
1 polymer ?
#
loop_
_entity_poly.entity_id
_entity_poly.type
_entity_poly.pdbx_seq_one_letter_code
_entity_poly.pdbx_strand_id
1 'polypeptide(L)'
;MARRQLSFRRRRTSGRTLALSAILFFLALTLAPPIKHYFTQRAQISALNAQLVSDHKALDAARKELLLWQNPEYVKSQARERLHFVLPGERQYIVTEGTATTDTAPTTKVANSLTDGQPWYTRLIASISESGDK
;
A
#
# COMPACT_ATOMS: atom_id res chain seq x y z
N MET A 1 -29.74 -55.87 50.24
CA MET A 1 -28.43 -55.19 50.04
C MET A 1 -27.63 -55.98 49.00
N ALA A 2 -26.87 -55.24 48.20
CA ALA A 2 -26.32 -55.62 46.90
C ALA A 2 -25.13 -56.60 46.92
N ARG A 3 -24.88 -57.25 45.77
CA ARG A 3 -23.60 -57.06 45.05
C ARG A 3 -23.76 -57.47 43.58
N ARG A 4 -23.91 -56.48 42.70
CA ARG A 4 -23.86 -56.65 41.24
C ARG A 4 -22.39 -56.83 40.85
N GLN A 5 -21.99 -58.05 40.56
CA GLN A 5 -20.63 -58.35 40.10
C GLN A 5 -20.50 -57.89 38.64
N LEU A 6 -19.80 -56.78 38.42
CA LEU A 6 -19.38 -56.35 37.08
C LEU A 6 -18.19 -57.23 36.67
N SER A 7 -18.48 -58.30 35.93
CA SER A 7 -17.45 -59.11 35.28
C SER A 7 -16.81 -58.29 34.17
N PHE A 8 -15.69 -57.63 34.46
CA PHE A 8 -14.81 -57.08 33.43
C PHE A 8 -14.21 -58.26 32.66
N ARG A 9 -14.83 -58.58 31.52
CA ARG A 9 -14.30 -59.53 30.55
C ARG A 9 -12.95 -58.99 30.07
N ARG A 10 -11.85 -59.50 30.63
CA ARG A 10 -10.49 -59.29 30.12
C ARG A 10 -10.47 -59.79 28.68
N ARG A 11 -10.65 -58.87 27.72
CA ARG A 11 -10.34 -59.15 26.32
C ARG A 11 -8.85 -59.47 26.30
N ARG A 12 -8.49 -60.73 26.03
CA ARG A 12 -7.13 -61.10 25.67
C ARG A 12 -6.85 -60.42 24.33
N THR A 13 -6.42 -59.16 24.38
CA THR A 13 -5.86 -58.49 23.20
C THR A 13 -4.60 -59.26 22.84
N SER A 14 -4.63 -59.95 21.70
CA SER A 14 -3.44 -60.66 21.22
C SER A 14 -2.33 -59.62 21.07
N GLY A 15 -1.10 -59.92 21.49
CA GLY A 15 0.02 -58.95 21.39
C GLY A 15 0.19 -58.36 19.97
N ARG A 16 -0.24 -59.12 18.95
CA ARG A 16 -0.35 -58.68 17.55
C ARG A 16 -1.29 -57.49 17.34
N THR A 17 -2.47 -57.47 17.98
CA THR A 17 -3.41 -56.34 17.84
C THR A 17 -2.89 -55.09 18.53
N LEU A 18 -2.19 -55.24 19.66
CA LEU A 18 -1.51 -54.13 20.32
C LEU A 18 -0.36 -53.58 19.46
N ALA A 19 0.44 -54.47 18.86
CA ALA A 19 1.52 -54.07 17.96
C ALA A 19 0.98 -53.34 16.72
N LEU A 20 -0.08 -53.86 16.09
CA LEU A 20 -0.74 -53.20 14.94
C LEU A 20 -1.27 -51.82 15.32
N SER A 21 -1.93 -51.69 16.47
CA SER A 21 -2.43 -50.40 16.95
C SER A 21 -1.29 -49.40 17.21
N ALA A 22 -0.18 -49.86 17.79
CA ALA A 22 0.98 -49.02 18.04
C ALA A 22 1.60 -48.52 16.73
N ILE A 23 1.77 -49.41 15.73
CA ILE A 23 2.29 -49.05 14.41
C ILE A 23 1.39 -48.00 13.75
N LEU A 24 0.07 -48.19 13.77
CA LEU A 24 -0.89 -47.28 13.15
C LEU A 24 -0.91 -45.92 13.86
N PHE A 25 -0.74 -45.91 15.19
CA PHE A 25 -0.59 -44.69 15.98
C PHE A 25 0.69 -43.92 15.65
N PHE A 26 1.84 -44.61 15.58
CA PHE A 26 3.10 -44.00 15.14
C PHE A 26 3.00 -43.47 13.71
N LEU A 27 2.40 -44.21 12.79
CA LEU A 27 2.20 -43.78 11.40
C LEU A 27 1.35 -42.50 11.35
N ALA A 28 0.26 -42.42 12.12
CA ALA A 28 -0.57 -41.23 12.20
C ALA A 28 0.20 -40.02 12.77
N LEU A 29 1.00 -40.21 13.82
CA LEU A 29 1.87 -39.18 14.40
C LEU A 29 2.94 -38.67 13.41
N THR A 30 3.52 -39.57 12.63
CA THR A 30 4.52 -39.22 11.61
C THR A 30 3.91 -38.52 10.40
N LEU A 31 2.67 -38.86 10.01
CA LEU A 31 1.97 -38.24 8.89
C LEU A 31 1.24 -36.93 9.24
N ALA A 32 0.95 -36.68 10.51
CA ALA A 32 0.27 -35.45 10.92
C ALA A 32 1.04 -34.16 10.56
N PRO A 33 2.37 -34.05 10.76
CA PRO A 33 3.14 -32.89 10.32
C PRO A 33 3.11 -32.63 8.80
N PRO A 34 3.42 -33.60 7.90
CA PRO A 34 3.50 -33.32 6.47
C PRO A 34 2.18 -32.89 5.82
N ILE A 35 1.03 -33.36 6.32
CA ILE A 35 -0.29 -32.94 5.81
C ILE A 35 -0.49 -31.43 6.03
N LYS A 36 -0.07 -30.90 7.18
CA LYS A 36 -0.16 -29.45 7.47
C LYS A 36 0.72 -28.63 6.52
N HIS A 37 1.93 -29.10 6.22
CA HIS A 37 2.89 -28.38 5.37
C HIS A 37 2.43 -28.25 3.91
N TYR A 38 1.73 -29.26 3.39
CA TYR A 38 1.25 -29.25 1.99
C TYR A 38 0.24 -28.13 1.72
N PHE A 39 -0.66 -27.84 2.67
CA PHE A 39 -1.66 -26.78 2.52
C PHE A 39 -1.08 -25.38 2.72
N THR A 40 -0.11 -25.21 3.64
CA THR A 40 0.54 -23.90 3.85
C THR A 40 1.44 -23.48 2.70
N GLN A 41 2.11 -24.43 2.03
CA GLN A 41 2.97 -24.13 0.88
C GLN A 41 2.16 -23.65 -0.33
N ARG A 42 0.96 -24.19 -0.58
CA ARG A 42 0.11 -23.76 -1.70
C ARG A 42 -0.34 -22.30 -1.56
N ALA A 43 -0.72 -21.88 -0.36
CA ALA A 43 -1.11 -20.49 -0.11
C ALA A 43 0.08 -19.54 -0.33
N GLN A 44 1.27 -19.91 0.15
CA GLN A 44 2.50 -19.14 -0.04
C GLN A 44 2.88 -19.00 -1.52
N ILE A 45 2.79 -20.08 -2.31
CA ILE A 45 3.08 -20.03 -3.76
C ILE A 45 2.09 -19.09 -4.49
N SER A 46 0.80 -19.14 -4.14
CA SER A 46 -0.20 -18.27 -4.77
C SER A 46 0.04 -16.78 -4.46
N ALA A 47 0.38 -16.46 -3.22
CA ALA A 47 0.68 -15.10 -2.80
C ALA A 47 1.97 -14.59 -3.46
N LEU A 48 3.01 -15.42 -3.53
CA LEU A 48 4.29 -15.05 -4.12
C LEU A 48 4.18 -14.83 -5.64
N ASN A 49 3.39 -15.65 -6.34
CA ASN A 49 3.11 -15.45 -7.77
C ASN A 49 2.31 -14.16 -8.03
N ALA A 50 1.33 -13.84 -7.17
CA ALA A 50 0.58 -12.59 -7.29
C ALA A 50 1.49 -11.36 -7.13
N GLN A 51 2.45 -11.44 -6.20
CA GLN A 51 3.45 -10.39 -5.99
C GLN A 51 4.40 -10.23 -7.18
N LEU A 52 4.88 -11.33 -7.77
CA LEU A 52 5.70 -11.27 -8.99
C LEU A 52 4.96 -10.59 -10.16
N VAL A 53 3.67 -10.87 -10.33
CA VAL A 53 2.85 -10.25 -11.39
C VAL A 53 2.67 -8.75 -11.13
N SER A 54 2.45 -8.32 -9.89
CA SER A 54 2.34 -6.89 -9.58
C SER A 54 3.65 -6.15 -9.81
N ASP A 55 4.77 -6.76 -9.42
CA ASP A 55 6.10 -6.15 -9.54
C ASP A 55 6.51 -5.99 -10.99
N HIS A 56 6.26 -7.02 -11.82
CA HIS A 56 6.50 -6.93 -13.27
C HIS A 56 5.63 -5.85 -13.93
N LYS A 57 4.35 -5.73 -13.56
CA LYS A 57 3.48 -4.66 -14.08
C LYS A 57 3.98 -3.26 -13.72
N ALA A 58 4.45 -3.08 -12.47
CA ALA A 58 5.01 -1.80 -12.03
C ALA A 58 6.30 -1.46 -12.80
N LEU A 59 7.19 -2.44 -13.00
CA LEU A 59 8.39 -2.27 -13.80
C LEU A 59 8.08 -1.91 -15.26
N ASP A 60 7.11 -2.58 -15.88
CA ASP A 60 6.70 -2.28 -17.26
C ASP A 60 6.08 -0.89 -17.39
N ALA A 61 5.28 -0.46 -16.42
CA ALA A 61 4.73 0.90 -16.37
C ALA A 61 5.85 1.95 -16.23
N ALA A 62 6.76 1.76 -15.27
CA ALA A 62 7.90 2.64 -15.07
C ALA A 62 8.82 2.70 -16.30
N ARG A 63 9.03 1.57 -16.98
CA ARG A 63 9.82 1.51 -18.22
C ARG A 63 9.17 2.27 -19.36
N LYS A 64 7.85 2.14 -19.52
CA LYS A 64 7.09 2.91 -20.53
C LYS A 64 7.19 4.41 -20.25
N GLU A 65 7.03 4.80 -18.99
CA GLU A 65 7.17 6.18 -18.58
C GLU A 65 8.58 6.71 -18.87
N LEU A 66 9.63 5.97 -18.51
CA LEU A 66 11.02 6.33 -18.82
C LEU A 66 11.26 6.58 -20.31
N LEU A 67 10.67 5.74 -21.18
CA LEU A 67 10.77 5.91 -22.63
C LEU A 67 10.08 7.18 -23.12
N LEU A 68 8.96 7.58 -22.50
CA LEU A 68 8.30 8.85 -22.80
C LEU A 68 9.17 10.04 -22.38
N TRP A 69 9.76 10.00 -21.18
CA TRP A 69 10.66 11.06 -20.69
C TRP A 69 11.98 11.15 -21.48
N GLN A 70 12.42 10.08 -22.15
CA GLN A 70 13.58 10.13 -23.06
C GLN A 70 13.27 10.85 -24.38
N ASN A 71 12.00 11.05 -24.73
CA ASN A 71 11.65 11.76 -25.96
C ASN A 71 11.77 13.28 -25.73
N PRO A 72 12.69 13.97 -26.43
CA PRO A 72 12.90 15.40 -26.23
C PRO A 72 11.68 16.26 -26.56
N GLU A 73 10.81 15.82 -27.49
CA GLU A 73 9.58 16.54 -27.82
C GLU A 73 8.53 16.45 -26.70
N TYR A 74 8.45 15.30 -26.03
CA TYR A 74 7.56 15.11 -24.88
C TYR A 74 8.01 15.96 -23.67
N VAL A 75 9.31 16.07 -23.45
CA VAL A 75 9.87 16.94 -22.39
C VAL A 75 9.59 18.42 -22.70
N LYS A 76 9.75 18.86 -23.95
CA LYS A 76 9.44 20.24 -24.37
C LYS A 76 7.96 20.57 -24.18
N SER A 77 7.04 19.66 -24.56
CA SER A 77 5.61 19.90 -24.39
C SER A 77 5.22 19.95 -22.91
N GLN A 78 5.72 19.02 -22.08
CA GLN A 78 5.47 19.02 -20.64
C GLN A 78 6.06 20.25 -19.93
N ALA A 79 7.25 20.70 -20.33
CA ALA A 79 7.85 21.93 -19.81
C ALA A 79 7.04 23.18 -20.19
N ARG A 80 6.49 23.22 -21.41
CA ARG A 80 5.63 24.32 -21.87
C ARG A 80 4.28 24.34 -21.15
N GLU A 81 3.64 23.18 -20.99
CA GLU A 81 2.33 23.06 -20.33
C GLU A 81 2.40 23.34 -18.83
N ARG A 82 3.41 22.78 -18.13
CA ARG A 82 3.48 22.86 -16.66
C ARG A 82 4.32 24.01 -16.12
N LEU A 83 5.39 24.36 -16.82
CA LEU A 83 6.38 25.34 -16.34
C LEU A 83 6.39 26.61 -17.19
N HIS A 84 5.53 26.69 -18.21
CA HIS A 84 5.47 27.82 -19.14
C HIS A 84 6.83 28.15 -19.77
N PHE A 85 7.73 27.16 -19.90
CA PHE A 85 9.02 27.36 -20.52
C PHE A 85 8.87 27.54 -22.04
N VAL A 86 9.59 28.52 -22.58
CA VAL A 86 9.72 28.81 -24.01
C VAL A 86 11.17 28.62 -24.44
N LEU A 87 11.37 28.17 -25.68
CA LEU A 87 12.73 28.08 -26.23
C LEU A 87 13.27 29.50 -26.47
N PRO A 88 14.59 29.74 -26.33
CA PRO A 88 15.18 31.04 -26.61
C PRO A 88 14.89 31.45 -28.07
N GLY A 89 14.09 32.50 -28.25
CA GLY A 89 13.62 33.00 -29.55
C GLY A 89 12.11 32.88 -29.80
N GLU A 90 11.35 32.15 -28.98
CA GLU A 90 9.88 32.06 -29.07
C GLU A 90 9.20 33.15 -28.22
N ARG A 91 8.17 33.84 -28.78
CA ARG A 91 7.38 34.85 -28.04
C ARG A 91 6.18 34.19 -27.36
N GLN A 92 6.14 34.22 -26.04
CA GLN A 92 5.03 33.73 -25.23
C GLN A 92 3.91 34.79 -25.18
N TYR A 93 2.72 34.44 -25.66
CA TYR A 93 1.52 35.28 -25.51
C TYR A 93 0.70 34.74 -24.34
N ILE A 94 0.70 35.47 -23.22
CA ILE A 94 -0.24 35.23 -22.12
C ILE A 94 -1.50 36.00 -22.48
N VAL A 95 -2.57 35.28 -22.81
CA VAL A 95 -3.88 35.89 -23.07
C VAL A 95 -4.48 36.25 -21.72
N THR A 96 -4.21 37.46 -21.26
CA THR A 96 -4.96 38.07 -20.17
C THR A 96 -6.27 38.56 -20.76
N GLU A 97 -7.30 37.70 -20.78
CA GLU A 97 -8.67 38.17 -20.94
C GLU A 97 -8.92 39.23 -19.88
N GLY A 98 -9.28 40.43 -20.33
CA GLY A 98 -9.35 41.65 -19.55
C GLY A 98 -10.48 41.62 -18.53
N THR A 99 -10.30 40.87 -17.46
CA THR A 99 -10.88 41.15 -16.16
C THR A 99 -9.77 40.99 -15.16
N ALA A 100 -9.48 42.04 -14.40
CA ALA A 100 -8.61 42.00 -13.24
C ALA A 100 -9.20 41.05 -12.18
N THR A 101 -9.13 39.75 -12.43
CA THR A 101 -9.28 38.76 -11.38
C THR A 101 -7.91 38.71 -10.75
N THR A 102 -7.72 39.54 -9.74
CA THR A 102 -6.67 39.36 -8.74
C THR A 102 -6.63 37.87 -8.43
N ASP A 103 -5.53 37.22 -8.82
CA ASP A 103 -5.20 35.86 -8.39
C ASP A 103 -5.38 35.86 -6.89
N THR A 104 -6.53 35.33 -6.46
CA THR A 104 -6.83 35.18 -5.06
C THR A 104 -6.04 33.96 -4.64
N ALA A 105 -4.74 34.17 -4.41
CA ALA A 105 -4.02 33.40 -3.42
C ALA A 105 -4.96 33.29 -2.21
N PRO A 106 -5.06 32.14 -1.52
CA PRO A 106 -5.93 32.01 -0.36
C PRO A 106 -5.47 33.00 0.72
N THR A 107 -5.97 34.24 0.67
CA THR A 107 -5.54 35.29 1.58
C THR A 107 -6.23 35.01 2.89
N THR A 108 -5.45 34.65 3.89
CA THR A 108 -5.86 34.64 5.30
C THR A 108 -6.46 36.01 5.64
N LYS A 109 -7.76 36.04 5.96
CA LYS A 109 -8.54 37.28 6.14
C LYS A 109 -8.00 38.11 7.31
N VAL A 110 -7.46 37.42 8.32
CA VAL A 110 -6.85 38.04 9.49
C VAL A 110 -5.55 38.74 9.08
N ALA A 111 -4.70 38.09 8.28
CA ALA A 111 -3.44 38.69 7.80
C ALA A 111 -3.68 39.97 6.95
N ASN A 112 -4.78 40.03 6.20
CA ASN A 112 -5.16 41.20 5.40
C ASN A 112 -5.87 42.31 6.19
N SER A 113 -6.33 42.01 7.41
CA SER A 113 -6.96 43.01 8.30
C SER A 113 -5.94 43.82 9.12
N LEU A 114 -4.65 43.47 9.05
CA LEU A 114 -3.57 44.20 9.71
C LEU A 114 -3.28 45.51 8.97
N THR A 115 -3.20 46.62 9.72
CA THR A 115 -2.84 47.95 9.21
C THR A 115 -1.55 47.91 8.39
N ASP A 116 -1.56 48.58 7.23
CA ASP A 116 -0.37 48.73 6.40
C ASP A 116 0.74 49.46 7.15
N GLY A 117 1.95 48.88 7.14
CA GLY A 117 3.09 49.32 7.93
C GLY A 117 3.54 48.32 9.02
N GLN A 118 2.80 47.23 9.24
CA GLN A 118 3.25 46.16 10.11
C GLN A 118 4.41 45.35 9.47
N PRO A 119 5.41 44.94 10.27
CA PRO A 119 6.48 44.07 9.80
C PRO A 119 5.96 42.77 9.19
N TRP A 120 6.66 42.27 8.17
CA TRP A 120 6.25 41.08 7.41
C TRP A 120 6.09 39.82 8.27
N TYR A 121 6.85 39.71 9.37
CA TYR A 121 6.77 38.57 10.29
C TYR A 121 5.42 38.51 11.03
N THR A 122 4.81 39.65 11.33
CA THR A 122 3.52 39.72 12.03
C THR A 122 2.39 39.18 11.14
N ARG A 123 2.44 39.46 9.84
CA ARG A 123 1.50 38.92 8.85
C ARG A 123 1.63 37.41 8.69
N LEU A 124 2.87 36.90 8.74
CA LEU A 124 3.14 35.47 8.61
C LEU A 124 2.69 34.66 9.84
N ILE A 125 2.88 35.19 11.05
CA ILE A 125 2.38 34.53 12.27
C ILE A 125 0.84 34.53 12.27
N ALA A 126 0.21 35.64 11.87
CA ALA A 126 -1.24 35.74 11.78
C ALA A 126 -1.86 34.75 10.77
N SER A 127 -1.20 34.49 9.63
CA SER A 127 -1.67 33.53 8.65
C SER A 127 -1.59 32.08 9.16
N ILE A 128 -0.52 31.75 9.89
CA ILE A 128 -0.36 30.42 10.50
C ILE A 128 -1.40 30.20 11.60
N SER A 129 -1.64 31.19 12.47
CA SER A 129 -2.67 31.08 13.51
C SER A 129 -4.08 30.93 12.93
N GLU A 130 -4.39 31.65 11.84
CA GLU A 130 -5.69 31.52 11.16
C GLU A 130 -5.84 30.15 10.48
N SER A 131 -4.75 29.55 10.00
CA SER A 131 -4.78 28.21 9.39
C SER A 131 -4.92 27.07 10.41
N GLY A 132 -4.52 27.28 11.67
CA GLY A 132 -4.61 26.29 12.74
C GLY A 132 -5.94 26.29 13.51
N ASP A 133 -6.78 27.30 13.30
CA ASP A 133 -8.11 27.46 13.92
C ASP A 133 -9.25 26.98 13.00
N LYS A 134 -8.92 26.34 11.87
CA LYS A 134 -9.84 25.64 10.96
C LYS A 134 -9.63 24.14 11.04
#